data_AF-A0A0F5K220-F1
#
_entry.id   AF-A0A0F5K220-F1
#
_cell.length_a   1.000
_cell.length_b   1.000
_cell.length_c   1.000
_cell.angle_alpha   90.00
_cell.angle_beta   90.00
_cell.angle_gamma   90.00
#
_symmetry.space_group_name_H-M   'P 1'
#
loop_
_entity.id
_entity.type
_entity.pdbx_description
1 polymer ?
#
loop_
_entity_poly.entity_id
_entity_poly.type
_entity_poly.pdbx_seq_one_letter_code
_entity_poly.pdbx_strand_id
1 'polypeptide(L)' 'MEAAAVTLGLPIDPAFRPGVLRYLDIAATMARQLDAIPLSERDEPASRFEPVAAAPRPARRDPTGAA' A
#
# COMPACT_ATOMS: atom_id res chain seq x y z
N MET A 1 -3.00 -3.01 -19.10
CA MET A 1 -1.73 -2.32 -18.76
C MET A 1 -1.85 -0.81 -19.00
N GLU A 2 -2.15 -0.35 -20.21
CA GLU A 2 -2.32 1.09 -20.54
C GLU A 2 -3.31 1.81 -19.61
N ALA A 3 -4.52 1.27 -19.40
CA ALA A 3 -5.52 1.88 -18.51
C ALA A 3 -5.03 1.99 -17.06
N ALA A 4 -4.28 1.01 -16.55
CA ALA A 4 -3.72 1.04 -15.21
C ALA A 4 -2.61 2.10 -15.09
N ALA A 5 -1.73 2.18 -16.09
CA ALA A 5 -0.68 3.20 -16.13
C ALA A 5 -1.26 4.63 -16.14
N VAL A 6 -2.31 4.85 -16.94
CA VAL A 6 -3.06 6.13 -16.95
C VAL A 6 -3.70 6.43 -15.60
N THR A 7 -4.38 5.43 -15.00
CA THR A 7 -5.04 5.59 -13.69
C THR A 7 -4.05 5.95 -12.59
N LEU A 8 -2.85 5.37 -12.63
CA LEU A 8 -1.78 5.60 -11.66
C LEU A 8 -0.95 6.87 -11.96
N GLY A 9 -1.22 7.56 -13.07
CA GLY A 9 -0.44 8.73 -13.50
C GLY A 9 1.01 8.40 -13.84
N LEU A 10 1.27 7.19 -14.34
CA LEU A 10 2.60 6.69 -14.69
C LEU A 10 2.76 6.69 -16.22
N PRO A 11 3.29 7.76 -16.84
CA PRO A 11 3.46 7.80 -18.29
C PRO A 11 4.53 6.80 -18.73
N ILE A 12 4.22 6.01 -19.74
CA ILE A 12 5.15 5.03 -20.34
C ILE A 12 5.51 5.53 -21.73
N ASP A 13 6.78 5.87 -21.92
CA ASP A 13 7.32 6.16 -23.25
C ASP A 13 7.05 4.96 -24.18
N PRO A 14 6.47 5.18 -25.38
CA PRO A 14 6.22 4.11 -26.34
C PRO A 14 7.41 3.19 -26.60
N ALA A 15 8.64 3.71 -26.58
CA ALA A 15 9.86 2.94 -26.79
C ALA A 15 10.10 1.88 -25.69
N PHE A 16 9.62 2.12 -24.46
CA PHE A 16 9.79 1.20 -23.34
C PHE A 16 8.62 0.24 -23.14
N ARG A 17 7.49 0.43 -23.82
CA ARG A 17 6.30 -0.44 -23.70
C ARG A 17 6.61 -1.94 -23.87
N PRO A 18 7.42 -2.38 -24.86
CA PRO A 18 7.74 -3.79 -25.02
C PRO A 18 8.45 -4.36 -23.78
N GLY A 19 9.34 -3.58 -23.17
CA GLY A 19 10.02 -3.94 -21.94
C GLY A 19 9.05 -4.07 -20.77
N VAL A 20 8.21 -3.04 -20.55
CA VAL A 20 7.21 -3.04 -19.46
C VAL A 20 6.29 -4.25 -19.56
N LEU A 21 5.79 -4.57 -20.76
CA LEU A 21 4.94 -5.74 -20.98
C LEU A 21 5.68 -7.04 -20.63
N ARG A 22 6.93 -7.20 -21.08
CA ARG A 22 7.72 -8.39 -20.77
C ARG A 22 7.93 -8.59 -19.27
N TYR A 23 8.27 -7.54 -18.53
CA TYR A 23 8.46 -7.65 -17.08
C TYR A 23 7.14 -7.87 -16.34
N LEU A 24 6.04 -7.28 -16.83
CA LEU A 24 4.72 -7.54 -16.29
C LEU A 24 4.30 -9.00 -16.48
N ASP A 25 4.60 -9.62 -17.62
CA ASP A 25 4.32 -11.04 -17.87
C ASP A 25 5.11 -11.96 -16.92
N ILE A 26 6.36 -11.60 -16.61
CA ILE A 26 7.16 -12.32 -15.60
C ILE A 26 6.50 -12.22 -14.23
N ALA A 27 6.11 -11.01 -13.81
CA ALA A 27 5.41 -10.79 -12.54
C ALA A 27 4.08 -11.56 -12.49
N ALA A 28 3.31 -11.56 -13.59
CA ALA A 28 2.07 -12.32 -13.69
C ALA A 28 2.29 -13.84 -13.56
N THR A 29 3.44 -14.34 -14.00
CA THR A 29 3.81 -15.74 -13.82
C THR A 29 4.06 -16.09 -12.36
N MET A 30 4.71 -15.19 -11.62
CA MET A 30 4.89 -15.35 -10.16
C MET A 30 3.56 -15.23 -9.42
N ALA A 31 2.71 -14.26 -9.80
CA ALA A 31 1.39 -14.09 -9.19
C ALA A 31 0.53 -15.36 -9.31
N ARG A 32 0.53 -16.02 -10.47
CA ARG A 32 -0.19 -17.30 -10.65
C ARG A 32 0.30 -18.41 -9.71
N GLN A 33 1.57 -18.40 -9.31
CA GLN A 33 2.08 -19.37 -8.34
C GLN A 33 1.55 -19.08 -6.94
N LEU A 34 1.37 -17.81 -6.58
CA LEU A 34 0.80 -17.39 -5.30
C LEU A 34 -0.72 -17.63 -5.25
N ASP A 35 -1.45 -17.32 -6.33
CA ASP A 35 -2.90 -17.53 -6.42
C ASP A 35 -3.31 -19.01 -6.29
N ALA A 36 -2.38 -19.94 -6.56
CA ALA A 36 -2.60 -21.37 -6.40
C ALA A 36 -2.55 -21.82 -4.93
N ILE A 37 -2.10 -20.98 -4.01
CA ILE A 37 -2.03 -21.30 -2.58
C ILE A 37 -3.43 -21.11 -1.97
N PRO A 38 -4.01 -22.16 -1.34
CA PRO A 38 -5.31 -22.02 -0.71
C PRO A 38 -5.23 -21.07 0.48
N LEU A 39 -6.09 -20.05 0.48
CA LEU A 39 -6.30 -19.13 1.59
C LEU A 39 -7.75 -19.26 2.07
N SER A 40 -7.90 -19.32 3.38
CA SER A 40 -9.17 -19.21 4.08
C SER A 40 -9.44 -17.76 4.49
N GLU A 41 -10.70 -17.45 4.80
CA GLU A 41 -11.09 -16.14 5.32
C GLU A 41 -10.44 -15.78 6.67
N ARG A 42 -9.79 -16.75 7.33
CA ARG A 42 -9.11 -16.56 8.62
C ARG A 42 -7.61 -16.33 8.48
N ASP A 43 -7.08 -16.41 7.26
CA ASP A 43 -5.68 -16.12 7.01
C ASP A 43 -5.47 -14.60 7.01
N GLU A 44 -4.80 -14.12 8.06
CA GLU A 44 -4.54 -12.70 8.25
C GLU A 44 -3.26 -12.27 7.50
N PRO A 45 -3.17 -11.01 7.04
CA PRO A 45 -1.93 -10.47 6.52
C PRO A 45 -0.79 -10.57 7.54
N ALA A 46 0.42 -10.86 7.06
CA ALA A 46 1.60 -10.96 7.91
C ALA A 46 1.87 -9.68 8.73
N SER A 47 1.54 -8.52 8.16
CA SER A 47 1.57 -7.24 8.85
C SER A 47 0.16 -6.87 9.32
N ARG A 48 -0.02 -6.76 10.63
CA ARG A 48 -1.25 -6.31 11.27
C ARG A 48 -1.04 -4.95 11.93
N PHE A 49 -2.02 -4.07 11.84
CA PHE A 49 -2.00 -2.82 12.59
C PHE A 49 -2.14 -3.09 14.09
N GLU A 50 -1.24 -2.51 14.88
CA GLU A 50 -1.31 -2.49 16.33
C GLU A 50 -1.44 -1.04 16.81
N PRO A 51 -2.57 -0.63 17.40
CA PRO A 51 -2.73 0.71 17.91
C PRO A 51 -1.73 0.96 19.05
N VAL A 52 -0.94 2.02 18.92
CA VAL A 52 -0.18 2.55 20.05
C VAL A 52 -1.09 3.44 20.90
N ALA A 53 -1.01 3.30 22.22
CA ALA A 53 -1.76 4.17 23.13
C ALA A 53 -1.35 5.63 22.91
N ALA A 54 -2.32 6.53 22.73
CA ALA A 54 -2.05 7.95 22.64
C ALA A 54 -1.43 8.47 23.95
N ALA A 55 -0.35 9.23 23.86
CA ALA A 55 0.20 9.93 25.02
C ALA A 55 -0.88 10.85 25.62
N PRO A 56 -0.97 10.98 26.95
CA PRO A 56 -1.93 11.88 27.58
C PRO A 56 -1.79 13.29 27.01
N ARG A 57 -2.91 13.92 26.64
CA ARG A 57 -2.92 15.34 26.24
C ARG A 57 -2.34 16.17 27.39
N PRO A 58 -1.34 17.03 27.15
CA PRO A 58 -0.82 17.90 28.22
C PRO A 58 -1.95 18.77 28.78
N ALA A 59 -1.95 18.97 30.10
CA ALA A 59 -2.96 19.80 30.75
C ALA A 59 -3.00 21.20 30.12
N ARG A 60 -4.21 21.69 29.83
CA ARG A 60 -4.40 23.07 29.38
C ARG A 60 -3.86 23.99 30.48
N ARG A 61 -2.92 24.87 30.14
CA ARG A 61 -2.44 25.90 31.06
C ARG A 61 -3.56 26.94 31.18
N ASP A 62 -4.27 26.97 32.30
CA ASP A 62 -5.29 27.99 32.54
C ASP A 62 -4.60 29.34 32.82
N PRO A 63 -5.06 30.45 32.21
CA PRO A 63 -4.41 31.76 32.31
C PRO A 63 -4.73 32.54 33.60
N THR A 64 -5.15 31.90 34.69
CA THR A 64 -5.49 32.63 35.92
C THR A 64 -4.28 32.76 36.84
N GLY A 65 -3.56 33.86 36.66
CA GLY A 65 -2.44 34.27 37.52
C GLY A 65 -2.07 35.73 37.27
N ALA A 66 -3.04 36.64 37.37
CA ALA A 66 -2.79 38.07 37.49
C ALA A 66 -3.96 38.71 38.26
N ALA A 67 -3.75 38.89 39.55
CA ALA A 67 -4.48 39.83 40.41
C ALA A 67 -3.44 40.49 41.32
#